data_AF-A0A3A0A292-F1
#
_entry.id   AF-A0A3A0A292-F1
#
_cell.length_a   1.000
_cell.length_b   1.000
_cell.length_c   1.000
_cell.angle_alpha   90.00
_cell.angle_beta   90.00
_cell.angle_gamma   90.00
#
_symmetry.space_group_name_H-M   'P 1'
#
loop_
_entity.id
_entity.type
_entity.pdbx_description
1 polymer ?
#
loop_
_entity_poly.entity_id
_entity_poly.type
_entity_poly.pdbx_seq_one_letter_code
_entity_poly.pdbx_strand_id
1 'polypeptide(L)'
;MQWFKKIWQRIRSVRPRTWFLMFGGAFVLLLLFSGGLYAWDYTNSSYFCGTTCHTMPPHYESYLRSPHANRICVRRTRAWNVSSVISDALRSASSSRAKRMTRNLCGRT
;
A
#
# COMPACT_ATOMS: atom_id res chain seq x y z
N MET A 1 -18.65 -32.85 -28.37
CA MET A 1 -17.82 -31.69 -27.91
C MET A 1 -18.25 -30.38 -28.60
N GLN A 2 -19.49 -29.92 -28.45
CA GLN A 2 -19.96 -28.66 -29.07
C GLN A 2 -19.87 -27.45 -28.12
N TRP A 3 -19.95 -27.71 -26.82
CA TRP A 3 -19.81 -26.71 -25.75
C TRP A 3 -18.42 -26.02 -25.77
N PHE A 4 -17.35 -26.78 -26.05
CA PHE A 4 -15.99 -26.25 -26.15
C PHE A 4 -15.83 -25.22 -27.28
N LYS A 5 -16.45 -25.50 -28.44
CA LYS A 5 -16.43 -24.58 -29.59
C LYS A 5 -17.19 -23.28 -29.28
N LYS A 6 -18.30 -23.36 -28.53
CA LYS A 6 -19.07 -22.20 -28.08
C LYS A 6 -18.27 -21.29 -27.14
N ILE A 7 -17.56 -21.87 -26.17
CA ILE A 7 -16.68 -21.14 -25.25
C ILE A 7 -15.54 -20.46 -26.02
N TRP A 8 -14.91 -21.20 -26.93
CA TRP A 8 -13.79 -20.68 -27.71
C TRP A 8 -14.22 -19.55 -28.65
N GLN A 9 -15.42 -19.64 -29.24
CA GLN A 9 -15.99 -18.55 -30.04
C GLN A 9 -16.34 -17.31 -29.21
N ARG A 10 -16.78 -17.48 -27.96
CA ARG A 10 -17.06 -16.36 -27.04
C ARG A 10 -15.78 -15.62 -26.67
N ILE A 11 -14.71 -16.34 -26.34
CA ILE A 11 -13.41 -15.76 -25.96
C ILE A 11 -12.79 -14.97 -27.12
N ARG A 12 -12.81 -15.53 -28.34
CA ARG A 12 -12.30 -14.81 -29.53
C ARG A 12 -13.20 -13.67 -30.02
N SER A 13 -14.48 -13.63 -29.61
CA SER A 13 -15.41 -12.56 -29.99
C SER A 13 -15.21 -11.27 -29.20
N VAL A 14 -14.45 -11.32 -28.11
CA VAL A 14 -14.07 -10.14 -27.35
C VAL A 14 -13.17 -9.29 -28.26
N ARG A 15 -13.56 -8.03 -28.49
CA ARG A 15 -12.80 -7.14 -29.38
C ARG A 15 -11.35 -7.05 -28.92
N PRO A 16 -10.36 -6.98 -29.83
CA PRO A 16 -8.96 -6.87 -29.45
C PRO A 16 -8.69 -5.65 -28.57
N ARG A 17 -9.42 -4.54 -28.79
CA ARG A 17 -9.35 -3.33 -27.94
C ARG A 17 -9.71 -3.60 -26.48
N THR A 18 -10.72 -4.44 -26.21
CA THR A 18 -11.10 -4.82 -24.84
C THR A 18 -10.03 -5.65 -24.15
N TRP A 19 -9.32 -6.52 -24.89
CA TRP A 19 -8.17 -7.26 -24.36
C TRP A 19 -7.01 -6.31 -24.00
N PHE A 20 -6.69 -5.36 -24.88
CA PHE A 20 -5.66 -4.35 -24.60
C PHE A 20 -6.01 -3.46 -23.39
N LEU A 21 -7.26 -3.05 -23.25
CA LEU A 21 -7.70 -2.26 -22.10
C LEU A 21 -7.66 -3.06 -20.80
N MET A 22 -8.02 -4.35 -20.83
CA MET A 22 -7.96 -5.21 -19.65
C MET A 22 -6.51 -5.45 -19.21
N PHE A 23 -5.63 -5.87 -20.13
CA PHE A 23 -4.22 -6.11 -19.81
C PHE A 23 -3.45 -4.82 -19.49
N GLY A 24 -3.68 -3.76 -20.27
CA GLY A 24 -3.07 -2.45 -20.02
C GLY A 24 -3.53 -1.86 -18.68
N GLY A 25 -4.83 -1.93 -18.38
CA GLY A 25 -5.37 -1.48 -17.09
C GLY A 25 -4.81 -2.28 -15.91
N ALA A 26 -4.73 -3.60 -16.04
CA ALA A 26 -4.13 -4.45 -15.01
C ALA A 26 -2.64 -4.15 -14.79
N PHE A 27 -1.90 -3.88 -15.87
CA PHE A 27 -0.49 -3.52 -15.80
C PHE A 27 -0.27 -2.19 -15.10
N VAL A 28 -1.03 -1.15 -15.46
CA VAL A 28 -0.96 0.16 -14.79
C VAL A 28 -1.30 0.04 -13.30
N LEU A 29 -2.34 -0.72 -12.96
CA LEU A 29 -2.71 -0.95 -11.56
C LEU A 29 -1.58 -1.63 -10.78
N LEU A 30 -0.91 -2.61 -11.38
CA LEU A 30 0.22 -3.31 -10.78
C LEU A 30 1.43 -2.37 -10.56
N LEU A 31 1.72 -1.49 -11.52
CA LEU A 31 2.77 -0.47 -11.38
C LEU A 31 2.44 0.51 -10.25
N LEU A 32 1.22 1.02 -10.19
CA LEU A 32 0.80 1.93 -9.12
C LEU A 32 0.86 1.26 -7.75
N PHE A 33 0.43 0.00 -7.65
CA PHE A 33 0.46 -0.74 -6.40
C PHE A 33 1.90 -1.01 -5.95
N SER A 34 2.78 -1.48 -6.83
CA SER A 34 4.19 -1.71 -6.52
C SER A 34 4.94 -0.44 -6.15
N GLY A 35 4.72 0.66 -6.88
CA GLY A 35 5.28 1.97 -6.53
C GLY A 35 4.79 2.47 -5.16
N GLY A 36 3.50 2.29 -4.86
CA GLY A 36 2.92 2.63 -3.56
C GLY A 36 3.53 1.81 -2.41
N LEU A 37 3.76 0.51 -2.62
CA LEU A 37 4.46 -0.36 -1.65
C LEU A 37 5.87 0.14 -1.37
N TYR A 38 6.62 0.45 -2.42
CA TYR A 38 7.99 0.95 -2.28
C TYR A 38 8.05 2.30 -1.56
N ALA A 39 7.18 3.24 -1.94
CA ALA A 39 7.10 4.55 -1.29
C ALA A 39 6.70 4.43 0.20
N TRP A 40 5.78 3.51 0.50
CA TRP A 40 5.40 3.22 1.89
C TRP A 40 6.60 2.72 2.69
N ASP A 41 7.35 1.74 2.19
CA ASP A 41 8.53 1.23 2.90
C ASP A 41 9.63 2.29 3.03
N TYR A 42 9.82 3.11 2.00
CA TYR A 42 10.78 4.22 2.03
C TYR A 42 10.45 5.24 3.13
N THR A 43 9.19 5.68 3.21
CA THR A 43 8.75 6.66 4.22
C THR A 43 8.74 6.10 5.65
N ASN A 44 8.77 4.78 5.81
CA ASN A 44 8.89 4.10 7.11
C ASN A 44 10.33 3.70 7.45
N SER A 45 11.31 4.07 6.61
CA SER A 45 12.72 3.83 6.85
C SER A 45 13.31 4.78 7.89
N SER A 46 14.30 4.30 8.65
CA SER A 46 15.06 5.11 9.61
C SER A 46 15.78 6.29 8.94
N TYR A 47 16.24 6.11 7.70
CA TYR A 47 16.85 7.16 6.90
C TYR A 47 15.88 8.31 6.62
N PHE A 48 14.66 8.00 6.17
CA PHE A 48 13.64 9.00 5.88
C PHE A 48 13.26 9.80 7.14
N CYS A 49 13.05 9.11 8.27
CA CYS A 49 12.73 9.77 9.54
C CYS A 49 13.86 10.70 10.02
N GLY A 50 15.13 10.27 9.91
CA GLY A 50 16.28 11.03 10.40
C GLY A 50 16.68 12.23 9.53
N THR A 51 16.27 12.24 8.26
CA THR A 51 16.70 13.26 7.28
C THR A 51 15.57 14.15 6.78
N THR A 52 14.33 13.65 6.73
CA THR A 52 13.24 14.30 5.98
C THR A 52 12.11 14.81 6.87
N CYS A 53 11.70 14.08 7.91
CA CYS A 53 10.55 14.47 8.76
C CYS A 53 10.89 15.56 9.79
N HIS A 54 12.08 15.46 10.39
CA HIS A 54 12.69 16.44 11.26
C HIS A 54 14.13 16.01 11.55
N THR A 55 15.03 16.94 11.83
CA THR A 55 16.33 16.56 12.39
C THR A 55 16.07 15.95 13.76
N MET A 56 16.44 14.69 13.96
CA MET A 56 16.39 13.98 15.25
C MET A 56 17.82 13.72 15.76
N PRO A 57 18.59 14.76 16.17
CA PRO A 57 20.02 14.61 16.45
C PRO A 57 20.34 13.56 17.53
N PRO A 58 19.67 13.52 18.71
CA PRO A 58 20.04 12.53 19.72
C PRO A 58 19.54 11.13 19.36
N HIS A 59 18.37 11.01 18.72
CA HIS A 59 17.74 9.71 18.45
C HIS A 59 18.34 9.01 17.23
N TYR A 60 18.69 9.75 16.17
CA TYR A 60 19.31 9.18 14.97
C TYR A 60 20.74 8.71 15.25
N GLU A 61 21.55 9.53 15.95
CA GLU A 61 22.89 9.14 16.37
C GLU A 61 22.90 7.95 17.35
N SER A 62 21.99 7.96 18.33
CA SER A 62 21.83 6.82 19.25
C SER A 62 21.40 5.56 18.51
N TYR A 63 20.52 5.68 17.51
CA TYR A 63 20.11 4.57 16.66
C TYR A 63 21.30 4.01 15.87
N LEU A 64 22.10 4.85 15.22
CA LEU A 64 23.28 4.46 14.45
C LEU A 64 24.34 3.74 15.30
N ARG A 65 24.49 4.12 16.57
CA ARG A 65 25.42 3.49 17.52
C ARG A 65 24.84 2.26 18.22
N SER A 66 23.54 1.99 18.07
CA SER A 66 22.88 0.86 18.69
C SER A 66 23.05 -0.43 17.86
N PRO A 67 23.00 -1.61 18.49
CA PRO A 67 22.91 -2.88 17.76
C PRO A 67 21.61 -3.02 16.94
N HIS A 68 20.69 -2.08 17.07
CA HIS A 68 19.43 -2.00 16.33
C HIS A 68 19.50 -1.11 15.07
N ALA A 69 20.67 -0.55 14.75
CA ALA A 69 20.92 0.29 13.56
C ALA A 69 20.58 -0.41 12.23
N ASN A 70 20.50 -1.74 12.22
CA ASN A 70 20.21 -2.56 11.04
C ASN A 70 18.71 -2.77 10.79
N ARG A 71 17.83 -2.06 11.50
CA ARG A 71 16.39 -2.34 11.47
C ARG A 71 15.59 -1.05 11.48
N ILE A 72 14.53 -0.98 10.67
CA ILE A 72 13.62 0.18 10.56
C ILE A 72 13.17 0.75 11.93
N CYS A 73 13.06 2.09 12.03
CA CYS A 73 12.60 2.80 13.24
C CYS A 73 11.15 2.44 13.58
N VAL A 74 10.30 2.24 12.58
CA VAL A 74 8.92 1.73 12.73
C VAL A 74 8.93 0.20 12.71
N ARG A 75 9.73 -0.43 13.57
CA ARG A 75 9.67 -1.90 13.69
C ARG A 75 8.49 -2.31 14.56
N ARG A 76 7.33 -2.48 13.91
CA ARG A 76 6.44 -3.58 14.27
C ARG A 76 6.80 -4.73 13.32
N THR A 77 6.82 -5.96 13.80
CA THR A 77 7.09 -7.20 13.06
C THR A 77 6.08 -7.50 11.92
N ARG A 78 5.69 -6.50 11.09
CA ARG A 78 4.57 -6.55 10.13
C ARG A 78 4.87 -6.09 8.69
N ALA A 79 6.12 -5.86 8.33
CA ALA A 79 6.52 -5.94 6.91
C ALA A 79 6.99 -7.38 6.74
N TRP A 80 6.36 -8.26 5.96
CA TRP A 80 6.46 -8.30 4.50
C TRP A 80 5.30 -9.14 3.92
N ASN A 81 4.07 -8.65 3.95
CA ASN A 81 2.96 -9.33 3.28
C ASN A 81 2.00 -8.29 2.69
N VAL A 82 1.60 -8.47 1.42
CA VAL A 82 0.52 -7.71 0.78
C VAL A 82 -0.70 -7.55 1.70
N SER A 83 -1.02 -8.56 2.51
CA SER A 83 -2.09 -8.54 3.49
C SER A 83 -1.92 -7.49 4.59
N SER A 84 -0.70 -7.16 5.03
CA SER A 84 -0.51 -6.11 6.05
C SER A 84 -0.70 -4.72 5.46
N VAL A 85 -0.22 -4.49 4.23
CA VAL A 85 -0.42 -3.21 3.50
C VAL A 85 -1.90 -2.98 3.22
N ILE A 86 -2.61 -3.99 2.72
CA ILE A 86 -4.06 -3.89 2.50
C ILE A 86 -4.79 -3.67 3.83
N SER A 87 -4.39 -4.35 4.90
CA SER A 87 -4.99 -4.17 6.22
C SER A 87 -4.79 -2.75 6.77
N ASP A 88 -3.62 -2.15 6.54
CA ASP A 88 -3.32 -0.78 6.97
C ASP A 88 -4.01 0.25 6.08
N ALA A 89 -4.13 0.01 4.77
CA ALA A 89 -4.95 0.81 3.87
C ALA A 89 -6.45 0.75 4.27
N LEU A 90 -6.97 -0.44 4.59
CA LEU A 90 -8.32 -0.63 5.10
C LEU A 90 -8.52 0.02 6.47
N ARG A 91 -7.51 -0.02 7.35
CA ARG A 91 -7.55 0.64 8.67
C ARG A 91 -7.47 2.16 8.54
N SER A 92 -6.72 2.68 7.57
CA SER A 92 -6.70 4.10 7.22
C SER A 92 -8.07 4.55 6.68
N ALA A 93 -8.68 3.76 5.79
CA ALA A 93 -10.03 4.00 5.28
C ALA A 93 -11.11 3.92 6.40
N SER A 94 -10.99 2.99 7.35
CA SER A 94 -11.92 2.89 8.49
C SER A 94 -11.72 3.99 9.53
N SER A 95 -10.48 4.43 9.77
CA SER A 95 -10.18 5.58 10.63
C SER A 95 -10.78 6.88 10.11
N SER A 96 -10.93 7.01 8.79
CA SER A 96 -11.60 8.12 8.12
C SER A 96 -13.11 8.14 8.40
N ARG A 97 -13.72 6.95 8.52
CA ARG A 97 -15.13 6.78 8.94
C ARG A 97 -15.30 6.99 10.44
N ALA A 98 -14.35 6.55 11.26
CA ALA A 98 -14.34 6.80 12.70
C ALA A 98 -14.15 8.29 13.06
N LYS A 99 -13.23 9.01 12.39
CA LYS A 99 -13.06 10.47 12.54
C LYS A 99 -14.26 11.29 12.06
N ARG A 100 -15.11 10.73 11.19
CA ARG A 100 -16.39 11.34 10.79
C ARG A 100 -17.47 11.12 11.85
N MET A 101 -17.44 9.97 12.54
CA MET A 101 -18.37 9.64 13.62
C MET A 101 -18.07 10.40 14.91
N THR A 102 -16.79 10.62 15.26
CA THR A 102 -16.41 11.43 16.43
C THR A 102 -16.66 12.93 16.23
N ARG A 103 -16.56 13.45 15.00
CA ARG A 103 -16.97 14.82 14.69
C ARG A 103 -18.47 15.07 14.94
N ASN A 104 -19.32 14.08 14.70
CA ASN A 104 -20.75 14.17 14.98
C ASN A 104 -21.10 14.05 16.47
N LEU A 105 -20.16 13.55 17.30
CA LEU A 105 -20.33 13.44 18.75
C LEU A 105 -19.82 14.69 19.49
N CYS A 106 -18.82 15.39 18.94
CA CYS A 106 -18.29 16.64 19.52
C CYS A 106 -19.12 17.90 19.19
N GLY A 107 -20.15 17.78 18.34
CA GLY A 107 -21.06 18.88 17.99
C GLY A 107 -22.43 18.80 18.68
N ARG A 108 -22.57 17.96 19.71
CA ARG A 108 -23.81 17.77 20.48
C ARG A 108 -23.67 18.04 21.98
N THR A 109 -22.63 18.77 22.38
CA THR A 109 -22.47 19.33 23.72
C THR A 109 -22.50 20.84 23.65
#